data_AF-A0A2Z4PX20-F1
#
_entry.id   AF-A0A2Z4PX20-F1
#
_cell.length_a   1.000
_cell.length_b   1.000
_cell.length_c   1.000
_cell.angle_alpha   90.00
_cell.angle_beta   90.00
_cell.angle_gamma   90.00
#
_symmetry.space_group_name_H-M   'P 1'
#
loop_
_entity.id
_entity.type
_entity.pdbx_description
1 polymer ?
#
loop_
_entity_poly.entity_id
_entity_poly.type
_entity_poly.pdbx_seq_one_letter_code
_entity_poly.pdbx_strand_id
1 'polypeptide(L)' 'MLGGISIWQLLIVLAILILIFGTKKLKNLGSDLGGAVKGFKEAVDKEADTEEEKTAQHKVIDAEVKKDDKSA' A
#
# COMPACT_ATOMS: atom_id res chain seq x y z
N MET A 1 3.09 -30.21 -5.57
CA MET A 1 2.72 -30.68 -4.22
C MET A 1 2.86 -29.54 -3.20
N LEU A 2 2.12 -28.44 -3.37
CA LEU A 2 2.18 -27.26 -2.47
C LEU A 2 0.77 -26.68 -2.26
N GLY A 3 -0.22 -27.53 -2.02
CA GLY A 3 -1.63 -27.13 -1.86
C GLY A 3 -2.29 -27.73 -0.63
N GLY A 4 -1.52 -27.92 0.45
CA GLY A 4 -1.96 -28.68 1.64
C GLY A 4 -2.36 -27.83 2.85
N ILE A 5 -2.07 -26.53 2.85
CA ILE A 5 -2.46 -25.66 3.97
C ILE A 5 -3.84 -25.11 3.65
N SER A 6 -4.87 -25.82 4.09
CA SER A 6 -6.24 -25.31 4.00
C SER A 6 -6.47 -24.24 5.08
N ILE A 7 -7.28 -23.24 4.75
CA ILE A 7 -7.65 -22.13 5.64
C ILE A 7 -8.11 -22.64 7.01
N TRP A 8 -8.80 -23.79 7.05
CA TRP A 8 -9.29 -24.39 8.29
C TRP A 8 -8.18 -24.83 9.24
N GLN A 9 -7.07 -25.36 8.73
CA GLN A 9 -5.93 -25.73 9.56
C GLN A 9 -5.26 -24.47 10.15
N LEU A 10 -5.12 -23.40 9.36
CA LEU A 10 -4.54 -22.14 9.84
C LEU A 10 -5.37 -21.51 10.97
N LEU A 11 -6.70 -21.55 10.87
CA LEU A 11 -7.57 -21.04 11.94
C LEU A 11 -7.42 -21.84 13.25
N ILE A 12 -7.31 -23.17 13.16
CA ILE A 12 -7.10 -24.02 14.34
C ILE A 12 -5.73 -23.72 14.99
N VAL A 13 -4.67 -23.59 14.19
CA VAL A 13 -3.34 -23.24 14.71
C VAL A 13 -3.34 -21.86 15.34
N LEU A 14 -3.98 -20.87 14.70
CA LEU A 14 -4.13 -19.51 15.22
C LEU A 14 -4.88 -19.51 16.57
N ALA A 15 -5.96 -20.28 16.68
CA ALA A 15 -6.72 -20.39 17.92
C ALA A 15 -5.87 -20.93 19.08
N ILE A 16 -5.03 -21.95 18.82
CA ILE A 16 -4.10 -22.49 19.82
C ILE A 16 -3.07 -21.43 20.25
N LEU A 17 -2.49 -20.69 19.29
CA LEU A 17 -1.55 -19.61 19.61
C LEU A 17 -2.22 -18.52 20.45
N ILE A 18 -3.45 -18.13 20.12
CA ILE A 18 -4.22 -17.15 20.91
C ILE A 18 -4.47 -17.67 22.33
N LEU A 19 -4.76 -18.96 22.51
CA LEU A 19 -4.96 -19.57 23.83
C LEU A 19 -3.67 -19.59 24.66
N ILE A 20 -2.52 -19.88 24.06
CA ILE A 20 -1.22 -19.92 24.76
C ILE A 20 -0.75 -18.52 25.14
N PHE A 21 -0.76 -17.58 24.18
CA PHE A 21 -0.25 -16.23 24.39
C PHE A 21 -1.27 -15.30 25.07
N GLY A 22 -2.56 -15.64 25.00
CA GLY A 22 -3.67 -14.81 25.44
C GLY A 22 -3.96 -13.64 24.50
N THR A 23 -5.24 -13.28 24.36
CA THR A 23 -5.69 -12.17 23.49
C THR A 23 -5.10 -10.81 23.89
N LYS A 24 -4.80 -10.60 25.19
CA LYS A 24 -4.24 -9.33 25.67
C LYS A 24 -2.84 -9.04 25.12
N LYS A 25 -1.96 -10.03 25.09
CA LYS A 25 -0.60 -9.86 24.53
C LYS A 25 -0.63 -9.74 23.01
N LEU A 26 -1.47 -10.54 22.35
CA LEU A 26 -1.67 -10.46 20.90
C LEU A 26 -2.26 -9.12 20.46
N LYS A 27 -3.18 -8.52 21.23
CA LYS A 27 -3.75 -7.19 20.93
C LYS A 27 -2.70 -6.09 21.04
N ASN A 28 -1.92 -6.07 22.12
CA ASN A 28 -0.91 -5.02 22.30
C ASN A 28 0.18 -5.12 21.22
N LEU A 29 0.73 -6.32 21.00
CA LEU A 29 1.73 -6.54 19.95
C LEU A 29 1.16 -6.33 18.55
N GLY A 30 -0.07 -6.77 18.30
CA GLY A 30 -0.75 -6.61 17.03
C GLY A 30 -1.11 -5.15 16.70
N SER A 31 -1.38 -4.32 17.72
CA SER A 31 -1.60 -2.88 17.54
C SER A 31 -0.32 -2.17 17.11
N ASP A 32 0.81 -2.51 17.75
CA ASP A 32 2.10 -1.89 17.46
C ASP A 32 2.61 -2.30 16.08
N LEU A 33 2.58 -3.60 15.78
CA LEU A 33 2.96 -4.13 14.47
C LEU A 33 1.98 -3.71 13.37
N GLY A 34 0.67 -3.74 13.67
CA GLY A 34 -0.38 -3.34 12.73
C GLY A 34 -0.31 -1.87 12.36
N GLY A 35 0.02 -0.98 13.31
CA GLY A 35 0.26 0.43 13.03
C GLY A 35 1.44 0.65 12.09
N ALA A 36 2.56 -0.05 12.32
CA ALA A 36 3.74 0.04 11.46
C ALA A 36 3.47 -0.47 10.04
N VAL A 37 2.80 -1.62 9.91
CA VAL A 37 2.44 -2.19 8.60
C VAL A 37 1.41 -1.32 7.87
N LYS A 38 0.46 -0.69 8.59
CA LYS A 38 -0.50 0.25 8.01
C LYS A 38 0.20 1.46 7.39
N GLY A 39 1.12 2.09 8.12
CA GLY A 39 1.91 3.21 7.59
C GLY A 39 2.76 2.82 6.39
N PHE A 40 3.33 1.60 6.39
CA PHE A 40 4.06 1.07 5.24
C PHE A 40 3.16 0.87 4.02
N LYS A 41 1.98 0.26 4.20
CA LYS A 41 1.01 0.08 3.10
C LYS A 41 0.54 1.42 2.54
N GLU A 42 0.23 2.40 3.39
CA GLU A 42 -0.16 3.75 2.96
C GLU A 42 0.95 4.47 2.19
N ALA A 43 2.22 4.29 2.56
CA ALA A 43 3.35 4.86 1.82
C ALA A 43 3.51 4.22 0.44
N VAL A 44 3.43 2.89 0.36
CA VAL A 44 3.50 2.15 -0.91
C VAL A 44 2.32 2.47 -1.82
N ASP A 45 1.10 2.53 -1.28
CA ASP A 45 -0.09 2.88 -2.06
C ASP A 45 0.01 4.33 -2.60
N LYS A 46 0.54 5.28 -1.80
CA LYS A 46 0.76 6.67 -2.25
C LYS A 46 1.87 6.80 -3.30
N GLU A 47 2.92 6.00 -3.22
CA GLU A 47 3.95 5.96 -4.26
C GLU A 47 3.39 5.38 -5.57
N ALA A 48 2.53 4.35 -5.50
CA ALA A 48 1.84 3.80 -6.66
C ALA A 48 0.88 4.80 -7.33
N ASP A 49 0.09 5.56 -6.55
CA ASP A 49 -0.76 6.64 -7.08
C ASP A 49 0.06 7.79 -7.69
N THR A 50 1.25 8.07 -7.15
CA THR A 50 2.15 9.11 -7.69
C THR A 50 2.78 8.70 -9.03
N GLU A 51 2.89 7.40 -9.33
CA GLU A 51 3.32 6.90 -10.63
C GLU A 51 2.18 6.97 -11.68
N GLU A 52 0.92 6.81 -11.27
CA GLU A 52 -0.24 6.98 -12.17
C GLU A 52 -0.53 8.46 -12.49
N GLU A 53 -0.42 9.40 -11.53
CA GLU A 53 -0.63 10.83 -11.79
C GLU A 53 0.49 11.49 -12.64
N LYS A 54 1.73 10.98 -12.57
CA LYS A 54 2.83 11.47 -13.41
C LYS A 54 2.67 11.17 -14.90
N THR A 55 1.76 10.26 -15.27
CA THR A 55 1.48 9.94 -16.68
C THR A 55 0.32 10.80 -17.24
N ALA A 56 -0.50 11.41 -16.39
CA ALA A 56 -1.64 12.24 -16.81
C ALA A 56 -1.33 13.74 -16.95
N GLN A 57 -0.25 14.24 -16.36
CA GLN A 57 0.09 15.68 -16.36
C GLN A 57 1.04 16.13 -17.50
N HIS A 58 1.51 15.24 -18.37
CA HIS A 58 2.42 15.57 -19.47
C HIS A 58 1.71 15.81 -20.83
N LYS A 59 0.55 16.47 -20.86
CA LYS A 59 -0.16 16.78 -22.13
C LYS A 59 -0.77 18.19 -22.26
N VAL A 60 -0.36 19.18 -21.47
CA VAL A 60 -1.00 20.52 -21.51
C VAL A 60 -0.01 21.70 -21.65
N ILE A 61 1.26 21.50 -22.03
CA ILE A 61 2.24 22.62 -22.09
C ILE A 61 2.69 23.00 -23.54
N ASP A 62 2.30 22.27 -24.59
CA ASP A 62 2.73 22.58 -25.97
C ASP A 62 1.68 23.34 -26.83
N ALA A 63 1.03 24.36 -26.29
CA ALA A 63 0.13 25.19 -27.11
C ALA A 63 0.03 26.67 -26.71
N GLU A 64 1.10 27.33 -26.25
CA GLU A 64 1.14 28.81 -26.31
C GLU A 64 2.56 29.38 -26.21
N VAL A 65 3.35 29.25 -27.28
CA VAL A 65 4.50 30.15 -27.51
C VAL A 65 4.08 31.18 -28.56
N LYS A 66 3.62 32.32 -28.03
CA LYS A 66 3.93 33.69 -28.46
C LYS A 66 4.53 33.81 -29.88
N LYS A 67 3.70 34.25 -30.83
CA LYS A 67 4.18 34.99 -32.01
C LYS A 67 3.99 36.48 -31.74
N ASP A 68 4.98 37.10 -31.14
CA ASP A 68 5.23 38.53 -31.31
C ASP A 68 6.53 38.71 -32.09
N ASP A 69 6.40 39.44 -33.19
CA ASP A 69 7.41 40.25 -33.87
C ASP A 69 8.68 39.61 -34.47
N LYS A 70 8.80 39.70 -35.81
CA LYS A 70 9.79 40.53 -36.53
C LYS A 70 10.32 39.91 -37.82
N SER A 71 9.88 40.39 -38.98
CA SER A 71 10.66 40.55 -40.23
C SER A 71 9.73 41.19 -41.28
N ALA A 72 9.91 42.48 -41.57
CA ALA A 72 10.53 43.01 -42.79
C ALA A 72 9.50 43.43 -43.84
#